data_AF-A0A517SRH7-F1
#
_entry.id   AF-A0A517SRH7-F1
#
_cell.length_a   1.000
_cell.length_b   1.000
_cell.length_c   1.000
_cell.angle_alpha   90.00
_cell.angle_beta   90.00
_cell.angle_gamma   90.00
#
_symmetry.space_group_name_H-M   'P 1'
#
loop_
_entity.id
_entity.type
_entity.pdbx_description
1 polymer ?
#
loop_
_entity_poly.entity_id
_entity_poly.type
_entity_poly.pdbx_seq_one_letter_code
_entity_poly.pdbx_strand_id
1 'polypeptide(L)'
;MQLHCLGTAGYHPNETRHTSCYFLPSEGIILDAGTGLFRVRDFIQTETLDIILSHAHLDHIAGLTFLLDVLYEKNVRRLRIWGQSKKLDAIRAHLFSELIFPVGLEHLDLDLQWRALDELTEIQLGDCNVDWRAQQHPGGSLGFRLQWTGGCKLMYLTDTVGSTETAFLDWASGANLMLHECYFANKLAKWAETTGHTWSDRLVEIIQGTAAQHVLITHLNPLDPHPEAIVNEVATGLDALGVDALGVDAVELGAVELGAVELGAVELGAVGLARSQGQNGLEARVKLTLAEDHLVVPVSGPASPAGGDIP
;
A
#
# COMPACT_ATOMS: atom_id res chain seq x y z
N MET A 1 -9.41 1.01 11.06
CA MET A 1 -8.46 0.30 10.17
C MET A 1 -7.05 0.74 10.52
N GLN A 2 -6.12 -0.20 10.66
CA GLN A 2 -4.70 0.10 10.88
C GLN A 2 -3.89 -0.51 9.74
N LEU A 3 -3.06 0.27 9.05
CA LEU A 3 -2.16 -0.25 8.02
C LEU A 3 -0.72 -0.15 8.53
N HIS A 4 0.00 -1.27 8.43
CA HIS A 4 1.42 -1.38 8.75
C HIS A 4 2.23 -1.49 7.46
N CYS A 5 3.13 -0.52 7.25
CA CYS A 5 4.08 -0.57 6.14
C CYS A 5 5.29 -1.40 6.60
N LEU A 6 5.34 -2.67 6.21
CA LEU A 6 6.41 -3.58 6.59
C LEU A 6 7.62 -3.44 5.66
N GLY A 7 7.38 -3.03 4.41
CA GLY A 7 8.41 -2.63 3.46
C GLY A 7 7.85 -1.73 2.36
N THR A 8 8.63 -0.72 1.97
CA THR A 8 8.24 0.35 1.02
C THR A 8 9.25 0.56 -0.11
N ALA A 9 10.36 -0.20 -0.13
CA ALA A 9 11.30 -0.18 -1.24
C ALA A 9 10.78 -1.00 -2.42
N GLY A 10 11.15 -0.59 -3.63
CA GLY A 10 11.04 -1.41 -4.83
C GLY A 10 12.31 -2.20 -5.10
N TYR A 11 12.21 -3.25 -5.93
CA TYR A 11 13.31 -4.04 -6.53
C TYR A 11 14.26 -4.79 -5.56
N HIS A 12 14.85 -4.12 -4.57
CA HIS A 12 15.67 -4.73 -3.52
C HIS A 12 15.60 -3.92 -2.21
N PRO A 13 15.85 -4.53 -1.04
CA PRO A 13 15.94 -3.77 0.21
C PRO A 13 17.16 -2.83 0.20
N ASN A 14 17.14 -1.82 1.05
CA ASN A 14 18.29 -0.98 1.35
C ASN A 14 18.44 -0.84 2.87
N GLU A 15 19.34 0.04 3.30
CA GLU A 15 19.75 0.25 4.68
C GLU A 15 18.60 0.68 5.60
N THR A 16 17.52 1.24 5.04
CA THR A 16 16.37 1.76 5.80
C THR A 16 15.05 1.10 5.45
N ARG A 17 14.95 0.41 4.31
CA ARG A 17 13.68 -0.13 3.79
C ARG A 17 13.82 -1.55 3.30
N HIS A 18 12.89 -2.38 3.74
CA HIS A 18 12.60 -3.64 3.06
C HIS A 18 11.65 -3.44 1.89
N THR A 19 11.55 -4.45 1.03
CA THR A 19 10.72 -4.42 -0.18
C THR A 19 9.22 -4.61 0.12
N SER A 20 8.39 -4.15 -0.82
CA SER A 20 6.93 -4.07 -0.74
C SER A 20 6.24 -5.18 0.06
N CYS A 21 5.69 -4.78 1.20
CA CYS A 21 4.85 -5.62 2.05
C CYS A 21 4.05 -4.74 3.01
N TYR A 22 2.72 -4.91 3.04
CA TYR A 22 1.84 -4.10 3.89
C TYR A 22 0.84 -5.00 4.60
N PHE A 23 0.49 -4.65 5.84
CA PHE A 23 -0.34 -5.50 6.68
C PHE A 23 -1.49 -4.75 7.35
N LEU A 24 -2.68 -5.32 7.22
CA LEU A 24 -3.92 -4.91 7.87
C LEU A 24 -4.23 -5.96 8.97
N PRO A 25 -3.75 -5.76 10.21
CA PRO A 25 -3.76 -6.79 11.25
C PRO A 25 -5.15 -7.18 11.73
N SER A 26 -6.10 -6.24 11.78
CA SER A 26 -7.48 -6.52 12.19
C SER A 26 -8.19 -7.47 11.24
N GLU A 27 -7.86 -7.40 9.95
CA GLU A 27 -8.43 -8.20 8.88
C GLU A 27 -7.59 -9.45 8.57
N GLY A 28 -6.33 -9.50 9.03
CA GLY A 28 -5.38 -10.54 8.64
C GLY A 28 -4.95 -10.45 7.17
N ILE A 29 -5.08 -9.28 6.54
CA ILE A 29 -4.79 -9.10 5.10
C ILE A 29 -3.37 -8.55 4.92
N ILE A 30 -2.57 -9.24 4.12
CA ILE A 30 -1.23 -8.85 3.72
C ILE A 30 -1.26 -8.54 2.21
N LEU A 31 -0.75 -7.36 1.84
CA LEU A 31 -0.59 -6.92 0.46
C LEU A 31 0.87 -7.07 0.07
N ASP A 32 1.13 -8.00 -0.86
CA ASP A 32 2.45 -8.50 -1.22
C ASP A 32 3.29 -9.02 -0.05
N ALA A 33 4.25 -9.88 -0.39
CA ALA A 33 5.09 -10.63 0.54
C ALA A 33 6.57 -10.39 0.23
N GLY A 34 6.97 -9.13 0.11
CA GLY A 34 8.36 -8.74 -0.03
C GLY A 34 9.22 -9.06 1.19
N THR A 35 10.47 -8.62 1.15
CA THR A 35 11.47 -8.88 2.20
C THR A 35 11.10 -8.30 3.56
N GLY A 36 10.10 -7.41 3.64
CA GLY A 36 9.60 -6.86 4.91
C GLY A 36 8.69 -7.83 5.68
N LEU A 37 8.28 -8.95 5.07
CA LEU A 37 7.24 -9.82 5.62
C LEU A 37 7.56 -10.34 7.03
N PHE A 38 8.84 -10.49 7.41
CA PHE A 38 9.21 -11.00 8.73
C PHE A 38 8.63 -10.15 9.89
N ARG A 39 8.42 -8.85 9.64
CA ARG A 39 7.86 -7.90 10.62
C ARG A 39 6.40 -8.19 10.96
N VAL A 40 5.68 -8.95 10.13
CA VAL A 40 4.26 -9.28 10.38
C VAL A 40 4.07 -10.02 11.70
N ARG A 41 5.08 -10.80 12.13
CA ARG A 41 5.06 -11.67 13.31
C ARG A 41 4.51 -10.99 14.56
N ASP A 42 4.89 -9.74 14.79
CA ASP A 42 4.56 -9.00 16.02
C ASP A 42 3.19 -8.32 15.96
N PHE A 43 2.57 -8.28 14.78
CA PHE A 43 1.30 -7.63 14.54
C PHE A 43 0.15 -8.61 14.30
N ILE A 44 0.39 -9.92 14.20
CA ILE A 44 -0.65 -10.92 13.95
C ILE A 44 -1.71 -10.89 15.06
N GLN A 45 -2.98 -10.65 14.68
CA GLN A 45 -4.14 -10.58 15.58
C GLN A 45 -5.22 -11.62 15.25
N THR A 46 -5.11 -12.31 14.12
CA THR A 46 -6.14 -13.21 13.57
C THR A 46 -5.63 -14.65 13.46
N GLU A 47 -6.56 -15.61 13.46
CA GLU A 47 -6.25 -17.03 13.17
C GLU A 47 -6.19 -17.33 11.67
N THR A 48 -6.52 -16.36 10.80
CA THR A 48 -6.46 -16.50 9.35
C THR A 48 -5.67 -15.34 8.76
N LEU A 49 -4.73 -15.67 7.87
CA LEU A 49 -3.99 -14.70 7.09
C LEU A 49 -4.30 -14.87 5.59
N ASP A 50 -4.47 -13.75 4.91
CA ASP A 50 -4.68 -13.64 3.47
C ASP A 50 -3.56 -12.82 2.85
N ILE A 51 -2.65 -13.47 2.13
CA ILE A 51 -1.63 -12.79 1.34
C ILE A 51 -2.17 -12.59 -0.06
N ILE A 52 -2.30 -11.34 -0.51
CA ILE A 52 -2.76 -10.98 -1.84
C ILE A 52 -1.57 -10.47 -2.64
N LEU A 53 -1.24 -11.18 -3.72
CA LEU A 53 -0.09 -10.88 -4.57
C LEU A 53 -0.50 -10.05 -5.79
N SER A 54 0.09 -8.88 -5.97
CA SER A 54 -0.02 -8.06 -7.18
C SER A 54 0.62 -8.76 -8.37
N HIS A 55 1.80 -9.31 -8.17
CA HIS A 55 2.53 -10.09 -9.16
C HIS A 55 3.62 -10.95 -8.50
N ALA A 56 4.49 -11.55 -9.32
CA ALA A 56 5.49 -12.53 -8.88
C ALA A 56 6.94 -12.08 -9.14
N HIS A 57 7.21 -10.76 -9.20
CA HIS A 57 8.59 -10.30 -9.10
C HIS A 57 9.11 -10.54 -7.69
N LEU A 58 10.41 -10.83 -7.59
CA LEU A 58 11.01 -11.40 -6.39
C LEU A 58 10.88 -10.47 -5.17
N ASP A 59 10.97 -9.16 -5.37
CA ASP A 59 10.79 -8.14 -4.35
C ASP A 59 9.38 -8.08 -3.75
N HIS A 60 8.40 -8.72 -4.37
CA HIS A 60 7.02 -8.86 -3.88
C HIS A 60 6.70 -10.24 -3.30
N ILE A 61 7.57 -11.23 -3.47
CA ILE A 61 7.28 -12.63 -3.06
C ILE A 61 8.38 -13.28 -2.22
N ALA A 62 9.58 -12.67 -2.12
CA ALA A 62 10.72 -13.26 -1.42
C ALA A 62 10.39 -13.61 0.03
N GLY A 63 9.61 -12.76 0.69
CA GLY A 63 9.17 -12.95 2.07
C GLY A 63 8.31 -14.18 2.29
N LEU A 64 7.68 -14.75 1.25
CA LEU A 64 6.96 -16.04 1.38
C LEU A 64 7.88 -17.13 1.95
N THR A 65 9.18 -17.10 1.63
CA THR A 65 10.17 -18.05 2.15
C THR A 65 10.41 -17.92 3.65
N PHE A 66 10.00 -16.81 4.27
CA PHE A 66 10.20 -16.54 5.70
C PHE A 66 9.07 -17.10 6.57
N LEU A 67 7.94 -17.49 5.96
CA LEU A 67 6.70 -17.79 6.67
C LEU A 67 6.82 -18.93 7.70
N LEU A 68 7.71 -19.90 7.49
CA LEU A 68 7.95 -20.98 8.45
C LEU A 68 8.42 -20.47 9.81
N ASP A 69 9.37 -19.53 9.80
CA ASP A 69 9.88 -18.90 11.02
C ASP A 69 8.90 -17.86 11.56
N VAL A 70 8.36 -17.03 10.66
CA VAL A 70 7.42 -15.95 11.00
C VAL A 70 6.17 -16.47 11.70
N LEU A 71 5.65 -17.62 11.27
CA LEU A 71 4.43 -18.22 11.83
C LEU A 71 4.71 -19.24 12.94
N TYR A 72 5.97 -19.55 13.25
CA TYR A 72 6.32 -20.46 14.33
C TYR A 72 5.74 -19.98 15.67
N GLU A 73 5.06 -20.86 16.41
CA GLU A 73 4.37 -20.54 17.68
C GLU A 73 3.28 -19.45 17.60
N LYS A 74 2.81 -19.10 16.39
CA LYS A 74 1.66 -18.21 16.21
C LYS A 74 0.38 -19.02 16.08
N ASN A 75 -0.73 -18.50 16.61
CA ASN A 75 -2.05 -19.12 16.53
C ASN A 75 -2.72 -18.86 15.16
N VAL A 76 -2.01 -19.09 14.06
CA VAL A 76 -2.56 -18.98 12.70
C VAL A 76 -2.96 -20.38 12.23
N ARG A 77 -4.25 -20.57 11.95
CA ARG A 77 -4.85 -21.84 11.56
C ARG A 77 -5.09 -21.97 10.06
N ARG A 78 -5.11 -20.85 9.35
CA ARG A 78 -5.32 -20.81 7.90
C ARG A 78 -4.45 -19.74 7.26
N LEU A 79 -3.82 -20.10 6.15
CA LEU A 79 -3.09 -19.18 5.29
C LEU A 79 -3.61 -19.33 3.86
N ARG A 80 -4.11 -18.23 3.29
CA ARG A 80 -4.53 -18.18 1.89
C ARG A 80 -3.57 -17.26 1.12
N ILE A 81 -3.06 -17.74 0.00
CA ILE A 81 -2.21 -16.97 -0.92
C ILE A 81 -2.98 -16.79 -2.21
N TRP A 82 -3.36 -15.54 -2.49
CA TRP A 82 -4.15 -15.13 -3.64
C TRP A 82 -3.25 -14.55 -4.72
N GLY A 83 -3.49 -14.93 -5.97
CA GLY A 83 -2.76 -14.40 -7.13
C GLY A 83 -3.21 -15.04 -8.43
N GLN A 84 -2.62 -14.62 -9.55
CA GLN A 84 -2.91 -15.25 -10.85
C GLN A 84 -2.33 -16.66 -10.90
N SER A 85 -3.10 -17.62 -11.39
CA SER A 85 -2.79 -19.06 -11.44
C SER A 85 -1.36 -19.35 -11.91
N LYS A 86 -0.99 -18.83 -13.09
CA LYS A 86 0.35 -19.01 -13.68
C LYS A 86 1.47 -18.45 -12.80
N LYS A 87 1.22 -17.36 -12.08
CA LYS A 87 2.18 -16.75 -11.15
C LYS A 87 2.32 -17.60 -9.89
N LEU A 88 1.21 -18.10 -9.35
CA LEU A 88 1.23 -19.02 -8.21
C LEU A 88 1.97 -20.32 -8.56
N ASP A 89 1.74 -20.87 -9.76
CA ASP A 89 2.46 -22.04 -10.25
C ASP A 89 3.96 -21.78 -10.38
N ALA A 90 4.35 -20.61 -10.91
CA ALA A 90 5.76 -20.21 -11.02
C ALA A 90 6.42 -20.07 -9.63
N ILE A 91 5.72 -19.48 -8.64
CA ILE A 91 6.21 -19.38 -7.26
C ILE A 91 6.48 -20.78 -6.69
N ARG A 92 5.50 -21.68 -6.80
CA ARG A 92 5.63 -23.06 -6.30
C ARG A 92 6.73 -23.84 -7.01
N ALA A 93 6.85 -23.68 -8.33
CA ALA A 93 7.82 -24.41 -9.14
C ALA A 93 9.25 -23.89 -9.01
N HIS A 94 9.45 -22.59 -8.79
CA HIS A 94 10.76 -21.96 -8.85
C HIS A 94 11.22 -21.43 -7.49
N LEU A 95 10.43 -20.60 -6.81
CA LEU A 95 10.82 -20.05 -5.51
C LEU A 95 11.00 -21.16 -4.48
N PHE A 96 10.05 -22.10 -4.42
CA PHE A 96 10.09 -23.28 -3.55
C PHE A 96 10.67 -24.53 -4.22
N SER A 97 11.48 -24.35 -5.27
CA SER A 97 12.18 -25.50 -5.88
C SER A 97 13.21 -26.08 -4.90
N GLU A 98 13.46 -27.39 -5.00
CA GLU A 98 14.42 -28.12 -4.16
C GLU A 98 15.83 -27.48 -4.13
N LEU A 99 16.25 -26.87 -5.25
CA LEU A 99 17.59 -26.28 -5.38
C LEU A 99 17.66 -24.82 -4.92
N ILE A 100 16.53 -24.12 -4.81
CA ILE A 100 16.48 -22.70 -4.43
C ILE A 100 16.06 -22.56 -2.97
N PHE A 101 14.91 -23.15 -2.63
CA PHE A 101 14.37 -23.14 -1.27
C PHE A 101 13.57 -24.43 -1.03
N PRO A 102 14.23 -25.52 -0.59
CA PRO A 102 13.63 -26.86 -0.51
C PRO A 102 12.56 -27.01 0.58
N VAL A 103 12.21 -25.93 1.29
CA VAL A 103 11.26 -25.97 2.39
C VAL A 103 9.97 -25.27 1.95
N GLY A 104 9.03 -26.07 1.46
CA GLY A 104 7.72 -25.59 1.04
C GLY A 104 6.83 -25.16 2.21
N LEU A 105 5.83 -24.34 1.91
CA LEU A 105 4.87 -23.85 2.91
C LEU A 105 3.96 -24.96 3.46
N GLU A 106 3.87 -26.11 2.78
CA GLU A 106 3.17 -27.31 3.24
C GLU A 106 3.74 -27.90 4.54
N HIS A 107 4.93 -27.44 4.98
CA HIS A 107 5.49 -27.80 6.29
C HIS A 107 4.88 -27.01 7.45
N LEU A 108 4.09 -25.97 7.18
CA LEU A 108 3.31 -25.29 8.21
C LEU A 108 2.12 -26.17 8.65
N ASP A 109 1.93 -26.35 9.95
CA ASP A 109 0.78 -27.08 10.52
C ASP A 109 -0.49 -26.21 10.53
N LEU A 110 -0.98 -25.86 9.33
CA LEU A 110 -2.18 -25.03 9.11
C LEU A 110 -2.89 -25.38 7.79
N ASP A 111 -4.10 -24.86 7.61
CA ASP A 111 -4.85 -24.92 6.35
C ASP A 111 -4.24 -23.96 5.30
N LEU A 112 -3.28 -24.45 4.52
CA LEU A 112 -2.62 -23.71 3.43
C LEU A 112 -3.42 -23.81 2.13
N GLN A 113 -3.72 -22.67 1.52
CA GLN A 113 -4.50 -22.60 0.28
C GLN A 113 -3.88 -21.63 -0.73
N TRP A 114 -3.54 -22.14 -1.91
CA TRP A 114 -3.21 -21.32 -3.08
C TRP A 114 -4.50 -21.06 -3.85
N ARG A 115 -4.90 -19.79 -3.98
CA ARG A 115 -6.19 -19.38 -4.53
C ARG A 115 -6.00 -18.53 -5.78
N ALA A 116 -6.38 -19.08 -6.93
CA ALA A 116 -6.32 -18.39 -8.20
C ALA A 116 -7.40 -17.30 -8.32
N LEU A 117 -7.04 -16.16 -8.90
CA LEU A 117 -7.94 -15.03 -9.15
C LEU A 117 -8.55 -15.04 -10.57
N ASP A 118 -8.05 -15.87 -11.48
CA ASP A 118 -8.29 -15.76 -12.94
C ASP A 118 -9.76 -15.85 -13.36
N GLU A 119 -10.57 -16.64 -12.63
CA GLU A 119 -11.99 -16.87 -12.93
C GLU A 119 -12.92 -16.07 -12.00
N LEU A 120 -12.35 -15.27 -11.11
CA LEU A 120 -13.07 -14.45 -10.13
C LEU A 120 -13.08 -12.99 -10.59
N THR A 121 -14.09 -12.25 -10.15
CA THR A 121 -14.16 -10.79 -10.34
C THR A 121 -13.93 -10.04 -9.03
N GLU A 122 -14.21 -10.69 -7.90
CA GLU A 122 -14.00 -10.17 -6.55
C GLU A 122 -13.89 -11.34 -5.56
N ILE A 123 -13.36 -11.07 -4.36
CA ILE A 123 -13.30 -11.99 -3.23
C ILE A 123 -13.77 -11.30 -1.95
N GLN A 124 -14.43 -12.06 -1.07
CA GLN A 124 -14.87 -11.57 0.23
C GLN A 124 -13.92 -12.09 1.34
N LEU A 125 -13.28 -11.16 2.06
CA LEU A 125 -12.40 -11.41 3.20
C LEU A 125 -13.00 -10.77 4.46
N GLY A 126 -13.78 -11.54 5.22
CA GLY A 126 -14.53 -10.97 6.34
C GLY A 126 -15.56 -9.96 5.86
N ASP A 127 -15.48 -8.71 6.32
CA ASP A 127 -16.30 -7.58 5.88
C ASP A 127 -15.65 -6.74 4.77
N CYS A 128 -14.47 -7.14 4.28
CA CYS A 128 -13.76 -6.50 3.18
C CYS A 128 -14.01 -7.23 1.85
N ASN A 129 -14.65 -6.56 0.90
CA ASN A 129 -14.71 -6.98 -0.50
C ASN A 129 -13.44 -6.53 -1.23
N VAL A 130 -12.82 -7.41 -2.00
CA VAL A 130 -11.61 -7.12 -2.76
C VAL A 130 -11.85 -7.41 -4.23
N ASP A 131 -11.70 -6.40 -5.08
CA ASP A 131 -11.75 -6.53 -6.53
C ASP A 131 -10.47 -5.95 -7.16
N TRP A 132 -10.16 -6.30 -8.41
CA TRP A 132 -8.87 -5.96 -9.02
C TRP A 132 -8.95 -5.65 -10.52
N ARG A 133 -7.91 -4.98 -11.02
CA ARG A 133 -7.69 -4.72 -12.45
C ARG A 133 -6.25 -5.00 -12.86
N ALA A 134 -6.09 -5.42 -14.10
CA ALA A 134 -4.77 -5.57 -14.70
C ALA A 134 -4.08 -4.21 -14.85
N GLN A 135 -2.78 -4.20 -14.61
CA GLN A 135 -1.91 -3.05 -14.74
C GLN A 135 -0.79 -3.35 -15.75
N GLN A 136 -0.33 -2.30 -16.43
CA GLN A 136 0.78 -2.41 -17.37
C GLN A 136 2.11 -2.37 -16.60
N HIS A 137 2.78 -3.51 -16.60
CA HIS A 137 4.10 -3.77 -16.01
C HIS A 137 4.71 -5.02 -16.67
N PRO A 138 6.04 -5.17 -16.82
CA PRO A 138 6.66 -6.41 -17.29
C PRO A 138 6.15 -7.63 -16.50
N GLY A 139 5.76 -8.70 -17.20
CA GLY A 139 5.15 -9.88 -16.57
C GLY A 139 3.70 -9.67 -16.05
N GLY A 140 3.18 -8.44 -16.14
CA GLY A 140 1.86 -8.03 -15.70
C GLY A 140 1.77 -7.81 -14.18
N SER A 141 0.91 -6.89 -13.76
CA SER A 141 0.60 -6.61 -12.35
C SER A 141 -0.91 -6.49 -12.15
N LEU A 142 -1.39 -6.65 -10.92
CA LEU A 142 -2.77 -6.40 -10.52
C LEU A 142 -2.81 -5.25 -9.52
N GLY A 143 -3.69 -4.29 -9.77
CA GLY A 143 -4.07 -3.27 -8.80
C GLY A 143 -5.31 -3.75 -8.06
N PHE A 144 -5.36 -3.56 -6.74
CA PHE A 144 -6.46 -4.03 -5.90
C PHE A 144 -7.24 -2.86 -5.31
N ARG A 145 -8.55 -3.07 -5.18
CA ARG A 145 -9.47 -2.21 -4.46
C ARG A 145 -10.10 -3.00 -3.32
N LEU A 146 -9.85 -2.56 -2.10
CA LEU A 146 -10.39 -3.13 -0.87
C LEU A 146 -11.50 -2.21 -0.36
N GLN A 147 -12.69 -2.77 -0.13
CA GLN A 147 -13.88 -2.03 0.31
C GLN A 147 -14.53 -2.71 1.50
N TRP A 148 -14.60 -2.01 2.63
CA TRP A 148 -15.26 -2.51 3.83
C TRP A 148 -16.73 -2.08 3.86
N THR A 149 -17.57 -2.91 4.48
CA THR A 149 -19.01 -2.61 4.67
C THR A 149 -19.28 -1.27 5.38
N GLY A 150 -18.33 -0.78 6.19
CA GLY A 150 -18.38 0.54 6.84
C GLY A 150 -18.07 1.73 5.91
N GLY A 151 -17.86 1.51 4.61
CA GLY A 151 -17.63 2.55 3.60
C GLY A 151 -16.16 2.96 3.41
N CYS A 152 -15.23 2.36 4.15
CA CYS A 152 -13.80 2.58 3.94
C CYS A 152 -13.35 1.92 2.64
N LYS A 153 -12.53 2.61 1.84
CA LYS A 153 -11.95 2.15 0.58
C LYS A 153 -10.45 2.37 0.56
N LEU A 154 -9.69 1.33 0.24
CA LEU A 154 -8.24 1.36 0.02
C LEU A 154 -7.93 0.91 -1.40
N MET A 155 -7.05 1.65 -2.09
CA MET A 155 -6.46 1.24 -3.36
C MET A 155 -5.02 0.81 -3.13
N TYR A 156 -4.63 -0.34 -3.68
CA TYR A 156 -3.24 -0.80 -3.73
C TYR A 156 -2.81 -0.93 -5.18
N LEU A 157 -2.09 0.07 -5.66
CA LEU A 157 -1.65 0.26 -7.05
C LEU A 157 -0.12 0.29 -7.10
N THR A 158 0.49 -0.88 -6.96
CA THR A 158 1.96 -1.05 -7.12
C THR A 158 2.33 -1.27 -8.59
N ASP A 159 3.62 -1.32 -8.89
CA ASP A 159 4.27 -1.76 -10.14
C ASP A 159 3.40 -1.57 -11.38
N THR A 160 3.40 -0.35 -11.89
CA THR A 160 2.59 0.06 -13.04
C THR A 160 3.13 1.33 -13.68
N VAL A 161 2.91 1.50 -14.99
CA VAL A 161 3.08 2.82 -15.65
C VAL A 161 1.98 3.84 -15.31
N GLY A 162 0.95 3.43 -14.56
CA GLY A 162 -0.12 4.31 -14.08
C GLY A 162 -1.15 4.65 -15.17
N SER A 163 -2.25 3.88 -15.25
CA SER A 163 -3.30 4.14 -16.24
C SER A 163 -4.10 5.40 -15.92
N THR A 164 -4.26 6.27 -16.92
CA THR A 164 -5.13 7.46 -16.87
C THR A 164 -6.39 7.30 -17.72
N GLU A 165 -6.69 6.08 -18.16
CA GLU A 165 -7.95 5.78 -18.84
C GLU A 165 -9.13 6.02 -17.90
N THR A 166 -10.17 6.70 -18.39
CA THR A 166 -11.36 7.08 -17.60
C THR A 166 -11.95 5.89 -16.83
N ALA A 167 -12.06 4.73 -17.49
CA ALA A 167 -12.61 3.54 -16.84
C ALA A 167 -11.78 3.10 -15.62
N PHE A 168 -10.45 3.23 -15.66
CA PHE A 168 -9.56 2.88 -14.54
C PHE A 168 -9.64 3.92 -13.43
N LEU A 169 -9.62 5.20 -13.77
CA LEU A 169 -9.75 6.30 -12.82
C LEU A 169 -11.09 6.24 -12.08
N ASP A 170 -12.20 6.00 -12.79
CA ASP A 170 -13.53 5.83 -12.20
C ASP A 170 -13.57 4.66 -11.21
N TRP A 171 -12.88 3.56 -11.53
CA TRP A 171 -12.78 2.40 -10.66
C TRP A 171 -11.99 2.66 -9.38
N ALA A 172 -10.87 3.38 -9.50
CA ALA A 172 -10.01 3.79 -8.39
C ALA A 172 -10.55 5.00 -7.61
N SER A 173 -11.67 5.58 -8.04
CA SER A 173 -12.17 6.85 -7.50
C SER A 173 -12.63 6.78 -6.04
N GLY A 174 -12.45 7.91 -5.34
CA GLY A 174 -12.97 8.13 -3.99
C GLY A 174 -12.38 7.20 -2.93
N ALA A 175 -11.14 6.75 -3.12
CA ALA A 175 -10.41 6.01 -2.11
C ALA A 175 -10.14 6.86 -0.87
N ASN A 176 -10.31 6.30 0.33
CA ASN A 176 -9.86 6.96 1.56
C ASN A 176 -8.34 6.99 1.63
N LEU A 177 -7.70 5.92 1.15
CA LEU A 177 -6.25 5.80 1.03
C LEU A 177 -5.89 5.11 -0.29
N MET A 178 -4.99 5.70 -1.06
CA MET A 178 -4.35 5.09 -2.21
C MET A 178 -2.89 4.85 -1.92
N LEU A 179 -2.48 3.58 -1.90
CA LEU A 179 -1.08 3.21 -2.05
C LEU A 179 -0.77 3.21 -3.54
N HIS A 180 0.20 4.02 -3.95
CA HIS A 180 0.64 4.04 -5.33
C HIS A 180 2.17 4.02 -5.40
N GLU A 181 2.72 3.24 -6.33
CA GLU A 181 4.14 3.33 -6.62
C GLU A 181 4.51 4.67 -7.26
N CYS A 182 5.72 5.16 -7.01
CA CYS A 182 6.29 6.21 -7.84
C CYS A 182 7.80 6.02 -7.86
N TYR A 183 8.26 5.15 -8.76
CA TYR A 183 9.66 4.76 -8.79
C TYR A 183 10.59 5.88 -9.29
N PHE A 184 10.09 6.80 -10.12
CA PHE A 184 10.91 7.80 -10.81
C PHE A 184 10.43 9.25 -10.64
N ALA A 185 11.38 10.18 -10.55
CA ALA A 185 11.12 11.60 -10.76
C ALA A 185 10.73 11.88 -12.22
N ASN A 186 10.02 12.99 -12.47
CA ASN A 186 9.43 13.31 -13.79
C ASN A 186 10.48 13.35 -14.91
N LYS A 187 11.68 13.85 -14.62
CA LYS A 187 12.80 13.89 -15.58
C LYS A 187 13.18 12.52 -16.16
N LEU A 188 12.77 11.43 -15.51
CA LEU A 188 13.00 10.04 -15.91
C LEU A 188 11.74 9.34 -16.46
N ALA A 189 10.67 10.08 -16.81
CA ALA A 189 9.41 9.51 -17.31
C ALA A 189 9.57 8.47 -18.43
N LYS A 190 10.45 8.73 -19.40
CA LYS A 190 10.74 7.76 -20.48
C LYS A 190 11.30 6.44 -19.95
N TRP A 191 12.13 6.51 -18.91
CA TRP A 191 12.70 5.32 -18.28
C TRP A 191 11.65 4.59 -17.43
N ALA A 192 10.80 5.34 -16.74
CA ALA A 192 9.64 4.81 -16.03
C ALA A 192 8.74 3.99 -16.97
N GLU A 193 8.34 4.57 -18.11
CA GLU A 193 7.53 3.87 -19.11
C GLU A 193 8.23 2.62 -19.68
N THR A 194 9.54 2.70 -19.95
CA THR A 194 10.33 1.58 -20.48
C THR A 194 10.42 0.41 -19.49
N THR A 195 10.54 0.72 -18.20
CA THR A 195 10.72 -0.27 -17.13
C THR A 195 9.40 -0.72 -16.51
N GLY A 196 8.28 -0.05 -16.83
CA GLY A 196 6.95 -0.40 -16.35
C GLY A 196 6.57 0.25 -15.03
N HIS A 197 7.11 1.41 -14.72
CA HIS A 197 6.91 2.13 -13.47
C HIS A 197 6.30 3.52 -13.66
N THR A 198 5.79 4.08 -12.58
CA THR A 198 5.16 5.40 -12.53
C THR A 198 6.21 6.47 -12.24
N TRP A 199 5.92 7.69 -12.69
CA TRP A 199 6.69 8.89 -12.38
C TRP A 199 5.80 9.98 -11.78
N SER A 200 6.40 10.99 -11.16
CA SER A 200 5.70 11.99 -10.35
C SER A 200 4.56 12.71 -11.08
N ASP A 201 4.75 13.27 -12.28
CA ASP A 201 3.66 13.94 -13.03
C ASP A 201 2.51 12.96 -13.34
N ARG A 202 2.81 11.71 -13.69
CA ARG A 202 1.77 10.70 -13.94
C ARG A 202 1.01 10.37 -12.68
N LEU A 203 1.68 10.27 -11.54
CA LEU A 203 1.01 10.08 -10.27
C LEU A 203 0.08 11.27 -9.95
N VAL A 204 0.51 12.51 -10.21
CA VAL A 204 -0.34 13.70 -10.04
C VAL A 204 -1.63 13.61 -10.88
N GLU A 205 -1.52 13.21 -12.16
CA GLU A 205 -2.69 12.98 -13.04
C GLU A 205 -3.66 11.93 -12.47
N ILE A 206 -3.13 10.83 -11.92
CA ILE A 206 -3.93 9.74 -11.33
C ILE A 206 -4.62 10.20 -10.06
N ILE A 207 -3.90 10.91 -9.18
CA ILE A 207 -4.48 11.44 -7.93
C ILE A 207 -5.62 12.39 -8.26
N GLN A 208 -5.42 13.29 -9.22
CA GLN A 208 -6.45 14.21 -9.68
C GLN A 208 -7.66 13.46 -10.26
N GLY A 209 -7.41 12.50 -11.15
CA GLY A 209 -8.46 11.73 -11.83
C GLY A 209 -9.28 10.83 -10.90
N THR A 210 -8.70 10.38 -9.79
CA THR A 210 -9.37 9.50 -8.83
C THR A 210 -9.98 10.24 -7.64
N ALA A 211 -9.53 11.46 -7.37
CA ALA A 211 -9.90 12.22 -6.16
C ALA A 211 -9.72 11.38 -4.88
N ALA A 212 -8.60 10.65 -4.79
CA ALA A 212 -8.22 9.93 -3.58
C ALA A 212 -8.01 10.94 -2.43
N GLN A 213 -8.48 10.59 -1.23
CA GLN A 213 -8.41 11.48 -0.06
C GLN A 213 -7.00 11.54 0.53
N HIS A 214 -6.27 10.44 0.47
CA HIS A 214 -4.90 10.31 0.98
C HIS A 214 -4.10 9.43 0.02
N VAL A 215 -2.81 9.74 -0.13
CA VAL A 215 -1.90 8.96 -0.97
C VAL A 215 -0.67 8.60 -0.17
N LEU A 216 -0.36 7.30 -0.14
CA LEU A 216 0.90 6.76 0.36
C LEU A 216 1.76 6.40 -0.85
N ILE A 217 2.80 7.19 -1.10
CA ILE A 217 3.78 6.88 -2.14
C ILE A 217 4.68 5.76 -1.62
N THR A 218 4.78 4.69 -2.39
CA THR A 218 5.55 3.51 -2.00
C THR A 218 6.32 2.92 -3.19
N HIS A 219 6.93 1.74 -2.99
CA HIS A 219 7.79 1.07 -3.99
C HIS A 219 8.81 2.04 -4.57
N LEU A 220 9.49 2.75 -3.68
CA LEU A 220 10.45 3.78 -4.06
C LEU A 220 11.74 3.13 -4.55
N ASN A 221 12.39 3.75 -5.54
CA ASN A 221 13.68 3.31 -6.02
C ASN A 221 14.69 3.23 -4.86
N PRO A 222 15.23 2.05 -4.54
CA PRO A 222 16.07 1.86 -3.37
C PRO A 222 17.44 2.54 -3.51
N LEU A 223 17.85 2.88 -4.74
CA LEU A 223 19.12 3.55 -5.05
C LEU A 223 18.97 5.05 -5.26
N ASP A 224 17.75 5.61 -5.19
CA ASP A 224 17.60 7.06 -5.23
C ASP A 224 18.07 7.63 -3.87
N PRO A 225 19.14 8.44 -3.83
CA PRO A 225 19.60 9.06 -2.59
C PRO A 225 18.66 10.16 -2.09
N HIS A 226 17.70 10.59 -2.92
CA HIS A 226 16.78 11.69 -2.64
C HIS A 226 15.31 11.32 -2.94
N PRO A 227 14.75 10.25 -2.33
CA PRO A 227 13.35 9.85 -2.56
C PRO A 227 12.35 10.95 -2.19
N GLU A 228 12.71 11.88 -1.30
CA GLU A 228 11.94 13.07 -0.97
C GLU A 228 11.70 13.98 -2.18
N ALA A 229 12.57 13.96 -3.19
CA ALA A 229 12.39 14.75 -4.41
C ALA A 229 11.13 14.34 -5.17
N ILE A 230 10.81 13.04 -5.22
CA ILE A 230 9.59 12.53 -5.84
C ILE A 230 8.37 13.04 -5.07
N VAL A 231 8.41 12.97 -3.74
CA VAL A 231 7.33 13.47 -2.88
C VAL A 231 7.11 14.97 -3.10
N ASN A 232 8.19 15.75 -3.18
CA ASN A 232 8.13 17.18 -3.42
C ASN A 232 7.59 17.53 -4.82
N GLU A 233 7.98 16.77 -5.86
CA GLU A 233 7.45 16.95 -7.22
C GLU A 233 5.94 16.67 -7.25
N VAL A 234 5.48 15.59 -6.63
CA VAL A 234 4.05 15.26 -6.54
C VAL A 234 3.28 16.32 -5.77
N ALA A 235 3.79 16.76 -4.60
CA ALA A 235 3.16 17.82 -3.81
C ALA A 235 3.05 19.12 -4.60
N THR A 236 4.14 19.55 -5.26
CA THR A 236 4.14 20.75 -6.11
C THR A 236 3.13 20.64 -7.26
N GLY A 237 3.04 19.47 -7.89
CA GLY A 237 2.09 19.23 -8.98
C GLY A 237 0.63 19.30 -8.52
N LEU A 238 0.33 18.79 -7.33
CA LEU A 238 -1.01 18.88 -6.73
C LEU A 238 -1.36 20.32 -6.33
N ASP A 239 -0.44 21.05 -5.70
CA ASP A 239 -0.62 22.46 -5.34
C ASP A 239 -0.93 23.32 -6.57
N ALA A 240 -0.22 23.10 -7.67
CA ALA A 240 -0.46 23.81 -8.93
C ALA A 240 -1.86 23.56 -9.52
N LEU A 241 -2.50 22.44 -9.17
CA LEU A 241 -3.86 22.08 -9.58
C LEU A 241 -4.92 22.62 -8.61
N GLY A 242 -4.53 23.36 -7.57
CA GLY A 242 -5.44 23.80 -6.50
C GLY A 242 -5.96 22.64 -5.65
N VAL A 243 -5.24 21.52 -5.64
CA VAL A 243 -5.44 20.42 -4.70
C VAL A 243 -4.45 20.67 -3.59
N ASP A 244 -4.91 21.10 -2.41
CA ASP A 244 -4.03 21.36 -1.27
C ASP A 244 -3.22 20.08 -0.95
N ALA A 245 -1.94 20.07 -1.33
CA ALA A 245 -1.00 19.08 -0.88
C ALA A 245 -0.34 19.63 0.38
N LEU A 246 -0.69 19.09 1.54
CA LEU A 246 0.02 19.46 2.76
C LEU A 246 1.43 18.89 2.69
N GLY A 247 2.40 19.78 2.55
CA GLY A 247 3.81 19.49 2.79
C GLY A 247 3.96 18.94 4.21
N VAL A 248 4.39 17.70 4.32
CA VAL A 248 4.77 17.12 5.61
C VAL A 248 6.16 17.65 5.92
N ASP A 249 6.24 18.56 6.90
CA ASP A 249 7.49 18.76 7.63
C ASP A 249 7.99 17.38 8.06
N ALA A 250 9.27 17.10 7.77
CA ALA A 250 9.91 15.83 8.01
C ALA A 250 9.58 15.31 9.42
N VAL A 251 8.69 14.32 9.50
CA VAL A 251 8.54 13.52 10.72
C VAL A 251 9.88 12.83 10.88
N GLU A 252 10.58 13.08 11.98
CA GLU A 252 11.90 12.51 12.23
C GLU A 252 11.75 10.99 12.29
N LEU A 253 12.26 10.36 11.24
CA LEU A 253 12.30 8.94 11.00
C LEU A 253 13.53 8.44 11.78
N GLY A 254 13.32 7.88 12.99
CA GLY A 254 14.35 7.16 13.74
C GLY A 254 13.80 6.24 14.84
N ALA A 255 14.24 4.97 14.79
CA ALA A 255 14.33 3.97 15.87
C ALA A 255 13.07 3.67 16.72
N VAL A 256 12.53 2.45 16.57
CA VAL A 256 11.75 1.83 17.66
C VAL A 256 12.72 1.51 18.81
N GLU A 257 12.67 2.28 19.90
CA GLU A 257 12.89 1.67 21.21
C GLU A 257 11.59 0.99 21.66
N LEU A 258 11.72 -0.28 22.06
CA LEU A 258 10.69 -1.10 22.67
C LEU A 258 9.94 -0.34 23.78
N GLY A 259 8.72 0.11 23.52
CA GLY A 259 7.87 0.72 24.54
C GLY A 259 6.61 1.35 23.95
N ALA A 260 5.45 0.76 24.27
CA ALA A 260 4.16 1.30 23.91
C ALA A 260 3.95 2.72 24.46
N VAL A 261 3.33 3.60 23.68
CA VAL A 261 2.71 4.84 24.19
C VAL A 261 1.24 4.86 23.78
N GLU A 262 0.35 4.72 24.77
CA GLU A 262 -0.95 5.38 24.73
C GLU A 262 -0.74 6.84 25.10
N LEU A 263 -1.38 7.79 24.40
CA LEU A 263 -1.77 9.13 24.89
C LEU A 263 -2.63 9.79 23.78
N GLY A 264 -3.75 10.48 24.02
CA GLY A 264 -4.23 11.05 25.28
C GLY A 264 -3.70 12.46 25.57
N ALA A 265 -2.58 12.87 24.96
CA ALA A 265 -2.05 14.23 25.06
C ALA A 265 -0.97 14.47 24.01
N VAL A 266 -1.36 14.88 22.79
CA VAL A 266 -0.68 15.89 21.94
C VAL A 266 -1.73 16.38 20.94
N GLU A 267 -2.05 17.67 20.92
CA GLU A 267 -2.82 18.28 19.84
C GLU A 267 -1.96 18.33 18.57
N LEU A 268 -2.25 17.46 17.60
CA LEU A 268 -1.82 17.65 16.21
C LEU A 268 -3.02 17.40 15.30
N GLY A 269 -3.34 18.43 14.53
CA GLY A 269 -4.64 18.65 13.90
C GLY A 269 -5.04 17.57 12.91
N ALA A 270 -6.09 16.84 13.27
CA ALA A 270 -7.03 16.35 12.28
C ALA A 270 -7.95 17.52 11.93
N VAL A 271 -7.82 18.11 10.74
CA VAL A 271 -8.82 19.04 10.20
C VAL A 271 -9.59 18.31 9.12
N GLY A 272 -10.84 17.97 9.44
CA GLY A 272 -11.76 17.32 8.53
C GLY A 272 -12.09 18.19 7.31
N LEU A 273 -12.26 17.53 6.16
CA LEU A 273 -12.88 18.14 4.98
C LEU A 273 -14.36 18.38 5.28
N ALA A 274 -14.70 19.59 5.72
CA ALA A 274 -16.08 20.02 5.83
C ALA A 274 -16.72 20.10 4.43
N ARG A 275 -17.67 19.21 4.13
CA ARG A 275 -18.76 19.54 3.20
C ARG A 275 -19.92 20.12 4.01
N SER A 276 -20.40 21.28 3.59
CA SER A 276 -21.54 21.94 4.20
C SER A 276 -22.78 21.05 4.17
N GLN A 277 -23.34 20.89 5.37
CA GLN A 277 -24.70 20.50 5.76
C GLN A 277 -25.44 19.44 4.92
N GLY A 278 -25.57 18.24 5.51
CA GLY A 278 -26.68 17.34 5.21
C GLY A 278 -26.41 15.87 5.51
N GLN A 279 -26.78 15.44 6.72
CA GLN A 279 -27.03 14.06 7.17
C GLN A 279 -25.85 13.16 7.57
N ASN A 280 -26.01 12.59 8.76
CA ASN A 280 -25.24 11.56 9.47
C ASN A 280 -24.39 10.63 8.58
N GLY A 281 -23.07 10.74 8.69
CA GLY A 281 -22.11 9.76 8.16
C GLY A 281 -21.01 9.48 9.19
N LEU A 282 -20.70 8.21 9.44
CA LEU A 282 -19.58 7.81 10.29
C LEU A 282 -18.26 8.26 9.64
N GLU A 283 -17.43 9.01 10.37
CA GLU A 283 -16.04 9.27 9.98
C GLU A 283 -15.17 8.03 10.23
N ALA A 284 -14.62 7.44 9.17
CA ALA A 284 -13.66 6.35 9.28
C ALA A 284 -12.25 6.92 9.50
N ARG A 285 -11.62 6.57 10.64
CA ARG A 285 -10.22 6.94 10.94
C ARG A 285 -9.29 5.78 10.58
N VAL A 286 -8.29 6.04 9.74
CA VAL A 286 -7.21 5.10 9.41
C VAL A 286 -6.00 5.45 10.24
N LYS A 287 -5.51 4.51 11.06
CA LYS A 287 -4.29 4.69 11.86
C LYS A 287 -3.13 4.05 11.11
N LEU A 288 -2.16 4.84 10.68
CA LEU A 288 -0.93 4.29 10.09
C LEU A 288 0.05 4.02 11.23
N THR A 289 0.66 2.84 11.21
CA THR A 289 1.68 2.46 12.18
C THR A 289 2.86 1.91 11.41
N LEU A 290 4.00 2.55 11.59
CA LEU A 290 5.18 2.29 10.78
C LEU A 290 6.13 1.48 11.65
N ALA A 291 6.60 0.35 11.13
CA ALA A 291 7.63 -0.44 11.78
C ALA A 291 9.02 0.19 11.65
N GLU A 292 9.15 1.24 10.83
CA GLU A 292 10.30 2.13 10.68
C GLU A 292 9.85 3.31 9.77
N ASP A 293 10.26 4.51 10.15
CA ASP A 293 10.84 5.55 9.30
C ASP A 293 10.23 5.94 7.93
N HIS A 294 8.90 6.07 7.69
CA HIS A 294 8.41 6.57 6.38
C HIS A 294 7.16 7.50 6.33
N LEU A 295 7.02 8.21 5.20
CA LEU A 295 6.18 9.40 4.95
C LEU A 295 4.72 9.08 4.57
N VAL A 296 3.78 9.92 5.04
CA VAL A 296 2.33 9.85 4.75
C VAL A 296 1.80 11.26 4.47
N VAL A 297 0.96 11.44 3.43
CA VAL A 297 0.35 12.74 3.08
C VAL A 297 -1.18 12.73 3.28
N PRO A 298 -1.74 13.62 4.15
CA PRO A 298 -3.17 13.91 4.22
C PRO A 298 -3.61 15.22 3.53
N VAL A 299 -4.90 15.31 3.16
CA VAL A 299 -5.51 16.42 2.38
C VAL A 299 -6.61 17.14 3.19
N SER A 300 -6.61 18.47 3.22
CA SER A 300 -7.68 19.31 3.78
C SER A 300 -8.04 20.47 2.85
N GLY A 301 -9.28 20.95 2.88
CA GLY A 301 -9.85 21.92 1.92
C GLY A 301 -9.97 23.35 2.46
N PRO A 302 -10.46 24.29 1.64
CA PRO A 302 -10.15 25.72 1.80
C PRO A 302 -10.94 26.38 2.95
N ALA A 303 -10.22 27.15 3.77
CA ALA A 303 -10.81 28.15 4.66
C ALA A 303 -11.24 29.38 3.84
N SER A 304 -12.48 29.80 4.01
CA SER A 304 -13.03 31.03 3.42
C SER A 304 -12.31 32.26 4.00
N PRO A 305 -12.04 33.33 3.23
CA PRO A 305 -11.42 34.53 3.75
C PRO A 305 -12.44 35.30 4.60
N ALA A 306 -12.27 35.27 5.92
CA ALA A 306 -12.95 36.19 6.80
C ALA A 306 -12.45 37.61 6.51
N GLY A 307 -13.33 38.41 5.90
CA GLY A 307 -13.14 39.84 5.77
C GLY A 307 -13.39 40.60 7.07
N GLY A 308 -12.94 41.84 7.07
CA GLY A 308 -13.40 42.90 7.97
C GLY A 308 -12.45 43.22 9.11
N ASP A 309 -11.69 44.31 8.97
CA ASP A 309 -11.99 45.55 9.72
C ASP A 309 -10.90 46.60 9.48
N ILE A 310 -11.28 47.77 8.93
CA ILE A 310 -10.94 49.16 9.36
C ILE A 310 -11.91 50.12 8.63
N PRO A 311 -12.47 51.21 9.22
CA PRO A 311 -12.50 51.61 10.64
C PRO A 311 -13.90 51.58 11.28
#